data_AF-A0A061NFA3-F1
#
_entry.id   AF-A0A061NFA3-F1
#
_cell.length_a   1.000
_cell.length_b   1.000
_cell.length_c   1.000
_cell.angle_alpha   90.00
_cell.angle_beta   90.00
_cell.angle_gamma   90.00
#
_symmetry.space_group_name_H-M   'P 1'
#
loop_
_entity.id
_entity.type
_entity.pdbx_description
1 polymer ?
#
loop_
_entity_poly.entity_id
_entity_poly.type
_entity_poly.pdbx_seq_one_letter_code
_entity_poly.pdbx_strand_id
1 'polypeptide(L)' 'MNASERDAIGMNESAIHQDVMIGDEVMDVYGVSNNKKIPIMKNGEWCFTI' A
#
# COMPACT_ATOMS: atom_id res chain seq x y z
N MET A 1 13.17 17.01 3.73
CA MET A 1 13.50 16.29 2.48
C MET A 1 13.26 17.19 1.29
N ASN A 2 14.31 17.54 0.56
CA ASN A 2 14.23 18.21 -0.74
C ASN A 2 13.75 17.23 -1.83
N ALA A 3 13.54 17.72 -3.06
CA ALA A 3 13.06 16.88 -4.17
C ALA A 3 13.99 15.69 -4.46
N SER A 4 15.30 15.93 -4.52
CA SER A 4 16.30 14.88 -4.74
C SER A 4 16.33 13.83 -3.64
N GLU A 5 16.15 14.23 -2.37
CA GLU A 5 16.10 13.31 -1.24
C GLU A 5 14.85 12.41 -1.30
N ARG A 6 13.72 12.92 -1.81
CA ARG A 6 12.47 12.15 -1.97
C ARG A 6 12.56 11.16 -3.13
N ASP A 7 13.09 11.62 -4.25
CA ASP A 7 13.32 10.78 -5.43
C ASP A 7 14.29 9.63 -5.11
N ALA A 8 15.37 9.91 -4.37
CA ALA A 8 16.34 8.91 -3.94
C ALA A 8 15.76 7.77 -3.09
N ILE A 9 14.61 7.97 -2.43
CA ILE A 9 13.91 6.93 -1.66
C ILE A 9 12.68 6.34 -2.40
N GLY A 10 12.47 6.73 -3.66
CA GLY A 10 11.40 6.21 -4.52
C GLY A 10 10.03 6.87 -4.35
N MET A 11 9.97 8.08 -3.76
CA MET A 11 8.71 8.83 -3.72
C MET A 11 8.42 9.49 -5.07
N ASN A 12 7.17 9.41 -5.52
CA ASN A 12 6.71 10.05 -6.75
C ASN A 12 6.72 11.59 -6.64
N GLU A 13 7.05 12.29 -7.74
CA GLU A 13 6.96 13.75 -7.86
C GLU A 13 5.96 14.13 -8.97
N SER A 14 4.94 14.90 -8.61
CA SER A 14 3.86 15.31 -9.51
C SER A 14 3.18 16.57 -8.99
N ALA A 15 2.67 17.41 -9.90
CA ALA A 15 1.83 18.57 -9.55
C ALA A 15 0.39 18.17 -9.18
N ILE A 16 -0.02 16.93 -9.51
CA ILE A 16 -1.37 16.42 -9.29
C ILE A 16 -1.29 15.17 -8.40
N HIS A 17 -2.23 15.08 -7.46
CA HIS A 17 -2.50 13.90 -6.64
C HIS A 17 -4.02 13.65 -6.69
N GLN A 18 -4.42 12.50 -7.24
CA GLN A 18 -5.82 12.13 -7.36
C GLN A 18 -6.00 10.71 -6.81
N ASP A 19 -6.76 10.61 -5.73
CA ASP A 19 -7.11 9.34 -5.12
C ASP A 19 -8.32 8.71 -5.81
N VAL A 20 -8.30 7.38 -5.93
CA VAL A 20 -9.41 6.56 -6.44
C VAL A 20 -9.57 5.34 -5.54
N MET A 21 -10.80 5.01 -5.19
CA MET A 21 -11.12 3.85 -4.36
C MET A 21 -11.03 2.56 -5.19
N ILE A 22 -10.40 1.54 -4.63
CA ILE A 22 -10.24 0.20 -5.25
C ILE A 22 -10.70 -0.95 -4.34
N GLY A 23 -11.08 -0.66 -3.10
CA GLY A 23 -11.45 -1.67 -2.12
C GLY A 23 -12.88 -2.14 -2.29
N ASP A 24 -13.11 -3.41 -2.02
CA ASP A 24 -14.42 -4.05 -1.94
C ASP A 24 -14.44 -5.16 -0.88
N GLU A 25 -15.63 -5.75 -0.65
CA GLU A 25 -15.85 -6.83 0.32
C GLU A 25 -15.19 -8.17 -0.05
N VAL A 26 -14.64 -8.31 -1.26
CA VAL A 26 -13.94 -9.51 -1.72
C VAL A 26 -12.43 -9.30 -1.86
N MET A 27 -11.93 -8.11 -1.50
CA MET A 27 -10.53 -7.75 -1.63
C MET A 27 -9.65 -8.44 -0.59
N ASP A 28 -8.60 -9.08 -1.08
CA ASP A 28 -7.52 -9.64 -0.27
C ASP A 28 -6.24 -8.80 -0.44
N VAL A 29 -5.57 -8.51 0.67
CA VAL A 29 -4.29 -7.77 0.69
C VAL A 29 -3.22 -8.61 1.38
N TYR A 30 -2.06 -8.73 0.74
CA TYR A 30 -0.89 -9.41 1.31
C TYR A 30 0.32 -8.49 1.29
N GLY A 31 1.01 -8.39 2.42
CA GLY A 31 2.36 -7.83 2.47
C GLY A 31 3.36 -8.86 1.93
N VAL A 32 4.38 -8.39 1.23
CA VAL A 32 5.48 -9.24 0.75
C VAL A 32 6.75 -8.86 1.50
N SER A 33 7.36 -9.83 2.18
CA SER A 33 8.64 -9.66 2.87
C SER A 33 9.47 -10.91 2.72
N ASN A 34 10.75 -10.77 2.34
CA ASN A 34 11.67 -11.89 2.10
C ASN A 34 11.04 -13.00 1.22
N ASN A 35 10.35 -12.60 0.14
CA ASN A 35 9.62 -13.49 -0.78
C ASN A 35 8.48 -14.32 -0.15
N LYS A 36 8.02 -13.97 1.05
CA LYS A 36 6.85 -14.56 1.70
C LYS A 36 5.67 -13.60 1.64
N LYS A 37 4.48 -14.15 1.38
CA LYS A 37 3.21 -13.42 1.46
C LYS A 37 2.65 -13.54 2.88
N ILE A 38 2.37 -12.41 3.50
CA ILE A 38 1.79 -12.29 4.84
C ILE A 38 0.39 -11.68 4.67
N PRO A 39 -0.69 -12.34 5.09
CA PRO A 39 -2.04 -11.79 4.94
C PRO A 39 -2.19 -10.53 5.80
N ILE A 40 -2.72 -9.46 5.21
CA ILE A 40 -3.02 -8.19 5.89
C ILE A 40 -4.53 -7.98 5.96
N MET A 41 -5.22 -8.14 4.82
CA MET A 41 -6.68 -8.09 4.74
C MET A 41 -7.22 -9.32 4.00
N LYS A 42 -8.42 -9.75 4.40
CA LYS A 42 -9.18 -10.82 3.76
C LYS A 42 -10.65 -10.43 3.70
N ASN A 43 -11.26 -10.55 2.52
CA ASN A 43 -12.65 -10.14 2.29
C ASN A 43 -12.93 -8.71 2.81
N GLY A 44 -12.05 -7.76 2.51
CA GLY A 44 -12.20 -6.36 2.95
C GLY A 44 -11.94 -6.08 4.44
N GLU A 45 -11.66 -7.09 5.26
CA GLU A 45 -11.45 -6.94 6.70
C GLU A 45 -10.00 -7.21 7.12
N TRP A 46 -9.58 -6.60 8.24
CA TRP A 46 -8.24 -6.83 8.79
C TRP A 46 -8.10 -8.25 9.35
N CYS A 47 -6.98 -8.91 9.04
CA CYS A 47 -6.70 -10.27 9.53
C CYS A 47 -6.25 -10.35 11.00
N PHE A 48 -5.93 -9.21 11.63
CA PHE A 48 -5.40 -9.16 12.98
C PHE A 48 -6.44 -8.58 13.92
N THR A 49 -6.86 -9.35 14.91
CA THR A 49 -7.70 -8.87 16.02
C THR A 49 -6.81 -8.50 17.21
N ILE A 50 -7.16 -7.39 17.88
CA ILE A 50 -6.59 -6.98 19.17
C ILE A 50 -7.17 -7.85 20.28
#